data_AF-A0A540NJ56-F1
#
_entry.id   AF-A0A540NJ56-F1
#
_cell.length_a   1.000
_cell.length_b   1.000
_cell.length_c   1.000
_cell.angle_alpha   90.00
_cell.angle_beta   90.00
_cell.angle_gamma   90.00
#
_symmetry.space_group_name_H-M   'P 1'
#
loop_
_entity.id
_entity.type
_entity.pdbx_description
1 polymer ?
#
loop_
_entity_poly.entity_id
_entity_poly.type
_entity_poly.pdbx_seq_one_letter_code
_entity_poly.pdbx_strand_id
1 'polypeptide(L)'
;MTRSSKIKLVQSKIDVEEYGVQIEGNINELGMIGELDDGARGSPIEVMENLRERFFDPSYELLSHDKYHDIWAFDDKNPLTRPAEGGESVGDVACRLAEAMEIMESQFQGHFGIAET
;
A
#
# COMPACT_ATOMS: atom_id res chain seq x y z
N MET A 1 22.61 -40.59 -45.17
CA MET A 1 22.67 -39.23 -44.58
C MET A 1 21.70 -39.17 -43.41
N THR A 2 22.18 -39.25 -42.18
CA THR A 2 21.37 -39.16 -40.95
C THR A 2 21.16 -37.69 -40.59
N ARG A 3 19.92 -37.21 -40.57
CA ARG A 3 19.60 -35.86 -40.06
C ARG A 3 19.44 -35.93 -38.55
N SER A 4 20.35 -35.32 -37.82
CA SER A 4 20.23 -35.09 -36.39
C SER A 4 19.43 -33.80 -36.15
N SER A 5 18.31 -33.90 -35.44
CA SER A 5 17.50 -32.75 -35.04
C SER A 5 17.95 -32.27 -33.66
N LYS A 6 18.38 -31.02 -33.55
CA LYS A 6 18.66 -30.37 -32.25
C LYS A 6 17.39 -29.69 -31.75
N ILE A 7 16.89 -30.11 -30.60
CA ILE A 7 15.84 -29.40 -29.87
C ILE A 7 16.50 -28.20 -29.20
N LYS A 8 16.05 -26.98 -29.52
CA LYS A 8 16.38 -25.77 -28.74
C LYS A 8 15.26 -25.55 -27.73
N LEU A 9 15.63 -25.54 -26.45
CA LEU A 9 14.76 -25.03 -25.40
C LEU A 9 14.65 -23.51 -25.60
N VAL A 10 13.49 -23.03 -26.04
CA VAL A 10 13.21 -21.59 -26.10
C VAL A 10 12.74 -21.19 -24.72
N GLN A 11 13.49 -20.31 -24.07
CA GLN A 11 13.09 -19.70 -22.80
C GLN A 11 11.78 -18.94 -23.05
N SER A 12 10.70 -19.38 -22.40
CA SER A 12 9.42 -18.69 -22.45
C SER A 12 9.64 -17.26 -21.97
N LYS A 13 9.38 -16.29 -22.84
CA LYS A 13 9.26 -14.89 -22.44
C LYS A 13 8.13 -14.82 -21.42
N ILE A 14 8.46 -14.46 -20.19
CA ILE A 14 7.50 -13.94 -19.23
C ILE A 14 7.52 -12.45 -19.52
N ASP A 15 6.53 -11.97 -20.28
CA ASP A 15 6.26 -10.54 -20.34
C ASP A 15 5.59 -10.20 -19.01
N VAL A 16 6.38 -9.69 -18.06
CA VAL A 16 5.84 -8.98 -16.90
C VAL A 16 5.39 -7.65 -17.46
N GLU A 17 4.09 -7.49 -17.68
CA GLU A 17 3.52 -6.15 -17.80
C GLU A 17 3.69 -5.46 -16.45
N GLU A 18 4.80 -4.74 -16.33
CA GLU A 18 4.99 -3.73 -15.31
C GLU A 18 3.91 -2.68 -15.56
N TYR A 19 2.81 -2.76 -14.82
CA TYR A 19 1.93 -1.60 -14.61
C TYR A 19 2.69 -0.57 -13.78
N GLY A 20 3.72 0.01 -14.39
CA GLY A 20 4.44 1.15 -13.87
C GLY A 20 3.50 2.34 -13.96
N VAL A 21 2.74 2.57 -12.90
CA VAL A 21 2.12 3.88 -12.70
C VAL A 21 3.27 4.82 -12.33
N GLN A 22 3.83 5.48 -13.34
CA GLN A 22 4.75 6.59 -13.11
C GLN A 22 3.92 7.77 -12.60
N ILE A 23 3.85 7.92 -11.28
CA ILE A 23 3.35 9.15 -10.66
C ILE A 23 4.56 10.09 -10.49
N GLU A 24 4.92 10.79 -11.56
CA GLU A 24 5.67 12.03 -11.43
C GLU A 24 4.66 13.17 -11.24
N GLY A 25 4.40 13.51 -9.98
CA GLY A 25 3.48 14.58 -9.62
C GLY A 25 3.66 14.99 -8.17
N ASN A 26 3.55 16.30 -7.92
CA ASN A 26 3.41 16.80 -6.56
C ASN A 26 2.15 16.16 -5.96
N ILE A 27 2.26 15.50 -4.80
CA ILE A 27 1.14 14.80 -4.14
C ILE A 27 -0.06 15.73 -3.86
N ASN A 28 0.16 17.05 -3.89
CA ASN A 28 -0.88 18.06 -3.74
C ASN A 28 -1.65 18.38 -5.05
N GLU A 29 -1.27 17.80 -6.18
CA GLU A 29 -1.88 18.04 -7.51
C GLU A 29 -2.58 16.81 -8.11
N LEU A 30 -2.73 15.72 -7.35
CA LEU A 30 -3.39 14.48 -7.81
C LEU A 30 -4.92 14.61 -7.88
N GLY A 31 -5.42 15.46 -8.77
CA GLY A 31 -6.78 15.39 -9.28
C GLY A 31 -6.90 14.30 -10.36
N MET A 32 -6.61 13.03 -10.04
CA MET A 32 -6.79 11.92 -10.96
C MET A 32 -8.28 11.51 -10.98
N ILE A 33 -9.08 12.14 -11.85
CA ILE A 33 -10.36 11.59 -12.29
C ILE A 33 -10.11 10.74 -13.54
N GLY A 34 -9.98 9.43 -13.36
CA GLY A 34 -10.17 8.51 -14.48
C GLY A 34 -11.63 8.57 -14.93
N GLU A 35 -11.89 8.78 -16.22
CA GLU A 35 -13.20 8.48 -16.79
C GLU A 35 -13.37 6.96 -16.75
N LEU A 36 -14.39 6.48 -16.04
CA LEU A 36 -14.81 5.10 -16.17
C LEU A 36 -15.46 4.94 -17.56
N ASP A 37 -15.29 3.76 -18.17
CA ASP A 37 -15.70 3.42 -19.55
C ASP A 37 -17.21 3.62 -19.84
N ASP A 38 -17.99 4.00 -18.83
CA ASP A 38 -19.44 4.27 -18.85
C ASP A 38 -19.79 5.78 -18.82
N GLY A 39 -18.80 6.68 -18.89
CA GLY A 39 -19.01 8.12 -18.83
C GLY A 39 -19.29 8.65 -17.41
N ALA A 40 -19.13 7.82 -16.37
CA ALA A 40 -19.08 8.30 -15.00
C ALA A 40 -17.70 8.93 -14.71
N ARG A 41 -17.69 10.15 -14.17
CA ARG A 41 -16.49 10.70 -13.55
C ARG A 41 -16.13 9.81 -12.36
N GLY A 42 -14.92 9.28 -12.33
CA GLY A 42 -14.42 8.56 -11.16
C GLY A 42 -14.58 9.41 -9.89
N SER A 43 -14.85 8.75 -8.76
CA SER A 43 -14.87 9.43 -7.47
C SER A 43 -13.54 10.14 -7.25
N PRO A 44 -13.53 11.40 -6.77
CA PRO A 44 -12.29 12.09 -6.45
C PRO A 44 -11.51 11.27 -5.42
N ILE A 45 -10.23 11.03 -5.70
CA ILE A 45 -9.32 10.37 -4.77
C ILE A 45 -8.77 11.44 -3.83
N GLU A 46 -8.98 11.25 -2.53
CA GLU A 46 -8.38 12.09 -1.49
C GLU A 46 -7.13 11.41 -0.93
N VAL A 47 -6.01 12.13 -0.91
CA VAL A 47 -4.76 11.64 -0.33
C VAL A 47 -4.73 11.96 1.15
N MET A 48 -4.59 10.93 1.99
CA MET A 48 -4.48 11.07 3.44
C MET A 48 -3.15 10.50 3.94
N GLU A 49 -2.24 11.37 4.36
CA GLU A 49 -0.91 10.98 4.88
C GLU A 49 -1.02 10.00 6.05
N ASN A 50 -2.04 10.17 6.88
CA ASN A 50 -2.30 9.31 8.04
C ASN A 50 -2.63 7.84 7.67
N LEU A 51 -2.87 7.52 6.39
CA LEU A 51 -3.12 6.17 5.90
C LEU A 51 -1.88 5.46 5.33
N ARG A 52 -0.70 6.09 5.33
CA ARG A 52 0.53 5.43 4.88
C ARG A 52 0.84 4.15 5.68
N GLU A 53 1.68 3.27 5.16
CA GLU A 53 2.15 2.11 5.94
C GLU A 53 3.06 2.57 7.10
N ARG A 54 3.20 1.71 8.11
CA ARG A 54 4.14 1.91 9.22
C ARG A 54 5.55 2.09 8.68
N PHE A 55 6.21 3.15 9.16
CA PHE A 55 7.64 3.36 8.95
C PHE A 55 8.41 2.55 10.00
N PHE A 56 9.11 1.50 9.59
CA PHE A 56 9.71 0.55 10.55
C PHE A 56 11.03 1.01 11.13
N ASP A 57 11.73 1.93 10.43
CA ASP A 57 13.10 2.46 10.66
C ASP A 57 13.94 2.28 9.38
N PRO A 58 14.86 3.22 9.02
CA PRO A 58 15.64 3.14 7.79
C PRO A 58 16.41 1.83 7.62
N SER A 59 16.79 1.18 8.72
CA SER A 59 17.50 -0.09 8.71
C SER A 59 16.64 -1.29 8.31
N TYR A 60 15.31 -1.16 8.32
CA TYR A 60 14.36 -2.21 7.94
C TYR A 60 13.61 -1.92 6.64
N GLU A 61 13.62 -0.68 6.16
CA GLU A 61 13.02 -0.32 4.87
C GLU A 61 13.73 -1.00 3.70
N LEU A 62 12.96 -1.43 2.70
CA LEU A 62 13.45 -2.09 1.47
C LEU A 62 14.19 -3.42 1.69
N LEU A 63 14.07 -4.02 2.88
CA LEU A 63 14.60 -5.35 3.16
C LEU A 63 13.61 -6.47 2.80
N SER A 64 14.13 -7.70 2.66
CA SER A 64 13.30 -8.90 2.48
C SER A 64 12.35 -9.10 3.65
N HIS A 65 11.17 -9.67 3.36
CA HIS A 65 10.17 -10.07 4.36
C HIS A 65 10.73 -11.06 5.40
N ASP A 66 11.83 -11.76 5.10
CA ASP A 66 12.52 -12.63 6.07
C ASP A 66 12.95 -11.90 7.35
N LYS A 67 13.08 -10.57 7.29
CA LYS A 67 13.44 -9.71 8.42
C LYS A 67 12.26 -9.29 9.30
N TYR A 68 11.02 -9.58 8.90
CA TYR A 68 9.84 -9.20 9.67
C TYR A 68 9.74 -9.95 11.00
N HIS A 69 10.34 -11.14 11.10
CA HIS A 69 10.41 -11.87 12.36
C HIS A 69 11.06 -11.06 13.49
N ASP A 70 12.05 -10.23 13.18
CA ASP A 70 12.74 -9.39 14.16
C ASP A 70 11.81 -8.26 14.66
N ILE A 71 11.04 -7.66 13.74
CA ILE A 71 10.04 -6.63 14.03
C ILE A 71 8.90 -7.22 14.87
N TRP A 72 8.37 -8.38 14.49
CA TRP A 72 7.30 -9.03 15.25
C TRP A 72 7.75 -9.42 16.66
N ALA A 73 8.97 -9.92 16.80
CA ALA A 73 9.54 -10.22 18.12
C ALA A 73 9.80 -8.96 18.96
N PHE A 74 9.99 -7.81 18.33
CA PHE A 74 10.07 -6.51 19.01
C PHE A 74 8.69 -6.04 19.47
N ASP A 75 7.69 -6.09 18.59
CA ASP A 75 6.32 -5.68 18.89
C ASP A 75 5.66 -6.57 19.96
N ASP A 76 5.92 -7.88 19.94
CA ASP A 76 5.42 -8.85 20.93
C ASP A 76 5.88 -8.52 22.37
N LYS A 77 7.06 -7.89 22.51
CA LYS A 77 7.55 -7.43 23.81
C LYS A 77 6.83 -6.18 24.29
N ASN A 78 6.72 -5.18 23.42
CA ASN A 78 6.00 -3.95 23.73
C ASN A 78 5.63 -3.17 22.46
N PRO A 79 4.36 -3.18 22.04
CA PRO A 79 3.91 -2.52 20.81
C PRO A 79 3.94 -0.99 20.88
N LEU A 80 4.14 -0.41 22.06
CA LEU A 80 4.21 1.05 22.27
C LEU A 80 5.65 1.60 22.26
N THR A 81 6.65 0.73 22.11
CA THR A 81 8.05 1.18 22.05
C THR A 81 8.40 1.59 20.61
N ARG A 82 9.06 2.73 20.46
CA ARG A 82 9.56 3.19 19.15
C ARG A 82 10.93 2.56 18.84
N PRO A 83 11.19 2.20 17.58
CA PRO A 83 12.54 1.86 17.10
C PRO A 83 13.56 3.00 17.35
N ALA A 84 14.84 2.63 17.48
CA ALA A 84 15.89 3.56 17.91
C ALA A 84 16.23 4.64 16.87
N GLU A 85 16.12 4.38 15.57
CA GLU A 85 16.46 5.35 14.51
C GLU A 85 15.21 6.09 13.99
N GLY A 86 14.17 6.19 14.83
CA GLY A 86 13.02 7.08 14.58
C GLY A 86 11.83 6.43 13.88
N GLY A 87 11.82 5.11 13.75
CA GLY A 87 10.65 4.36 13.33
C GLY A 87 9.40 4.61 14.18
N GLU A 88 8.27 4.12 13.69
CA GLU A 88 6.98 4.18 14.38
C GLU A 88 6.74 2.95 15.25
N SER A 89 6.15 3.17 16.41
CA SER A 89 5.53 2.11 17.20
C SER A 89 4.17 1.72 16.62
N VAL A 90 3.63 0.58 17.03
CA VAL A 90 2.24 0.21 16.72
C VAL A 90 1.27 1.23 17.31
N GLY A 91 1.61 1.80 18.47
CA GLY A 91 0.85 2.88 19.10
C GLY A 91 0.77 4.15 18.23
N ASP A 92 1.89 4.58 17.65
CA ASP A 92 1.92 5.75 16.76
C ASP A 92 1.02 5.53 15.53
N VAL A 93 1.09 4.32 14.95
CA VAL A 93 0.25 3.92 13.80
C VAL A 93 -1.23 3.90 14.16
N ALA A 94 -1.58 3.32 15.31
CA ALA A 94 -2.95 3.28 15.79
C ALA A 94 -3.52 4.70 16.03
N CYS A 95 -2.71 5.60 16.59
CA CYS A 95 -3.12 6.99 16.81
C CYS A 95 -3.41 7.71 15.49
N ARG A 96 -2.50 7.69 14.50
CA ARG A 96 -2.76 8.36 13.21
C ARG A 96 -3.94 7.73 12.45
N LEU A 97 -4.12 6.41 12.57
CA LEU A 97 -5.27 5.73 11.97
C LEU A 97 -6.57 6.19 12.62
N ALA A 98 -6.60 6.33 13.95
CA ALA A 98 -7.77 6.84 14.67
C ALA A 98 -8.08 8.29 14.24
N GLU A 99 -7.08 9.14 14.08
CA GLU A 99 -7.24 10.50 13.54
C GLU A 99 -7.81 10.48 12.11
N ALA A 100 -7.30 9.61 11.23
CA ALA A 100 -7.83 9.45 9.88
C ALA A 100 -9.30 9.00 9.89
N MET A 101 -9.66 8.07 10.78
CA MET A 101 -11.04 7.61 10.95
C MET A 101 -11.94 8.74 11.45
N GLU A 102 -11.50 9.52 12.44
CA GLU A 102 -12.25 10.69 12.93
C GLU A 102 -12.52 11.70 11.81
N ILE A 103 -11.51 11.98 10.98
CA ILE A 103 -11.67 12.85 9.81
C ILE A 103 -12.72 12.28 8.86
N MET A 104 -12.62 11.00 8.48
CA MET A 104 -13.57 10.37 7.56
C MET A 104 -15.00 10.39 8.12
N GLU A 105 -15.20 10.00 9.39
CA GLU A 105 -16.51 10.01 10.05
C GLU A 105 -17.08 11.43 10.23
N SER A 106 -16.23 12.46 10.36
CA SER A 106 -16.70 13.85 10.42
C SER A 106 -17.21 14.37 9.07
N GLN A 107 -16.65 13.86 7.97
CA GLN A 107 -17.01 14.25 6.60
C GLN A 107 -18.21 13.45 6.08
N PHE A 108 -18.35 12.20 6.51
CA PHE A 108 -19.41 11.30 6.08
C PHE A 108 -20.22 10.85 7.28
N GLN A 109 -21.51 11.20 7.32
CA GLN A 109 -22.42 10.57 8.27
C GLN A 109 -22.54 9.10 7.85
N GLY A 110 -21.88 8.18 8.57
CA GLY A 110 -22.00 6.74 8.33
C GLY A 110 -23.47 6.35 8.24
N HIS A 111 -23.97 6.13 7.03
CA HIS A 111 -25.35 5.72 6.82
C HIS A 111 -25.39 4.20 6.98
N PHE A 112 -25.61 3.73 8.21
CA PHE A 112 -26.05 2.36 8.42
C PHE A 112 -27.42 2.24 7.78
N GLY A 113 -27.46 1.77 6.53
CA GLY A 113 -28.70 1.54 5.81
C GLY A 113 -29.53 0.50 6.54
N ILE A 114 -30.44 0.94 7.40
CA ILE A 114 -31.58 0.12 7.78
C ILE A 114 -32.42 -0.03 6.51
N ALA A 115 -32.31 -1.19 5.87
CA ALA A 115 -33.32 -1.62 4.93
C ALA A 115 -34.63 -1.73 5.74
N GLU A 116 -35.51 -0.73 5.61
CA GLU A 116 -36.88 -0.86 6.08
C GLU A 116 -37.49 -2.08 5.38
N THR A 117 -37.98 -3.01 6.19
CA THR A 117 -38.71 -4.22 5.78
C THR A 117 -40.17 -4.09 6.16
#